data_AF-X1TB19-F1
#
_entry.id   AF-X1TB19-F1
#
_cell.length_a   1.000
_cell.length_b   1.000
_cell.length_c   1.000
_cell.angle_alpha   90.00
_cell.angle_beta   90.00
_cell.angle_gamma   90.00
#
_symmetry.space_group_name_H-M   'P 1'
#
loop_
_entity.id
_entity.type
_entity.pdbx_description
1 polymer ?
#
loop_
_entity_poly.entity_id
_entity_poly.type
_entity_poly.pdbx_seq_one_letter_code
_entity_poly.pdbx_strand_id
1 'polypeptide(L)'
;MAKTEEIITEVIPPSESSTISPEVETPAVVLPVEAPLKNPSWEELKTFLYNDTTDQLEYVFPTFVCEDFARTLQENAKEAGWRCASVSVKLEGYPDWYDYGIPSNTEHACNAFETTDKGLVYIDCTRPALSGFSGSADKLVNVEIGKEYIATSIFPMS
;
A
#
# COMPACT_ATOMS: atom_id res chain seq x y z
N MET A 1 90.88 52.91 -11.49
CA MET A 1 89.68 53.22 -10.67
C MET A 1 88.65 52.15 -10.96
N ALA A 2 88.46 51.19 -10.06
CA ALA A 2 87.49 50.10 -10.20
C ALA A 2 86.53 50.17 -9.01
N LYS A 3 85.22 50.12 -9.31
CA LYS A 3 84.09 50.33 -8.41
C LYS A 3 83.86 49.12 -7.50
N THR A 4 83.49 49.40 -6.26
CA THR A 4 82.89 48.48 -5.30
C THR A 4 81.41 48.29 -5.63
N GLU A 5 80.90 47.06 -5.66
CA GLU A 5 79.47 46.77 -5.68
C GLU A 5 79.08 45.90 -4.48
N GLU A 6 77.93 46.28 -3.90
CA GLU A 6 77.38 45.84 -2.62
C GLU A 6 76.74 44.44 -2.67
N ILE A 7 76.77 43.78 -1.52
CA ILE A 7 76.21 42.45 -1.29
C ILE A 7 74.74 42.60 -0.90
N ILE A 8 73.83 42.01 -1.66
CA ILE A 8 72.38 42.00 -1.39
C ILE A 8 72.05 40.65 -0.74
N THR A 9 71.58 40.66 0.51
CA THR A 9 71.05 39.48 1.19
C THR A 9 69.55 39.35 0.95
N GLU A 10 69.13 38.28 0.25
CA GLU A 10 67.72 37.90 0.08
C GLU A 10 67.16 37.29 1.39
N VAL A 11 65.97 37.73 1.78
CA VAL A 11 65.19 37.18 2.90
C VAL A 11 64.17 36.20 2.33
N ILE A 12 64.31 34.91 2.66
CA ILE A 12 63.40 33.84 2.23
C ILE A 12 62.19 33.79 3.19
N PRO A 13 60.93 33.85 2.71
CA PRO A 13 59.76 33.70 3.57
C PRO A 13 59.55 32.23 4.01
N PRO A 14 58.94 31.97 5.18
CA PRO A 14 58.73 30.61 5.67
C PRO A 14 57.68 29.87 4.84
N SER A 15 57.95 28.59 4.53
CA SER A 15 57.04 27.70 3.81
C SER A 15 55.90 27.23 4.71
N GLU A 16 54.65 27.55 4.39
CA GLU A 16 53.49 27.00 5.07
C GLU A 16 53.30 25.52 4.70
N SER A 17 53.41 24.65 5.70
CA SER A 17 53.12 23.22 5.60
C SER A 17 51.61 23.01 5.69
N SER A 18 50.97 22.65 4.58
CA SER A 18 49.58 22.24 4.53
C SER A 18 49.50 20.72 4.46
N THR A 19 49.12 20.08 5.57
CA THR A 19 48.79 18.66 5.60
C THR A 19 47.42 18.44 4.98
N ILE A 20 47.36 17.70 3.87
CA ILE A 20 46.13 17.26 3.21
C ILE A 20 45.81 15.86 3.73
N SER A 21 44.66 15.68 4.37
CA SER A 21 44.13 14.35 4.72
C SER A 21 42.95 14.02 3.81
N PRO A 22 42.91 12.83 3.18
CA PRO A 22 41.81 12.46 2.30
C PRO A 22 40.55 12.16 3.12
N GLU A 23 39.43 12.71 2.68
CA GLU A 23 38.10 12.40 3.20
C GLU A 23 37.66 11.04 2.64
N VAL A 24 37.38 10.08 3.53
CA VAL A 24 36.88 8.75 3.14
C VAL A 24 35.39 8.86 2.91
N GLU A 25 34.96 8.94 1.66
CA GLU A 25 33.55 8.84 1.32
C GLU A 25 33.07 7.40 1.58
N THR A 26 32.08 7.26 2.47
CA THR A 26 31.36 6.00 2.64
C THR A 26 30.36 5.87 1.49
N PRO A 27 30.33 4.74 0.75
CA PRO A 27 29.37 4.58 -0.32
C PRO A 27 27.95 4.58 0.24
N ALA A 28 27.08 5.37 -0.39
CA ALA A 28 25.66 5.45 -0.05
C ALA A 28 25.02 4.05 -0.06
N VAL A 29 24.23 3.77 0.98
CA VAL A 29 23.41 2.55 1.06
C VAL A 29 22.45 2.53 -0.13
N VAL A 30 22.69 1.64 -1.09
CA VAL A 30 21.74 1.39 -2.19
C VAL A 30 20.59 0.57 -1.62
N LEU A 31 19.47 1.23 -1.31
CA LEU A 31 18.23 0.52 -0.96
C LEU A 31 17.78 -0.31 -2.18
N PRO A 32 17.32 -1.56 -1.99
CA PRO A 32 16.78 -2.35 -3.09
C PRO A 32 15.56 -1.63 -3.67
N VAL A 33 15.55 -1.43 -4.99
CA VAL A 33 14.38 -0.94 -5.73
C VAL A 33 13.26 -1.97 -5.55
N GLU A 34 12.12 -1.55 -4.96
CA GLU A 34 10.95 -2.42 -4.84
C GLU A 34 10.56 -2.95 -6.22
N ALA A 35 10.37 -4.27 -6.35
CA ALA A 35 9.92 -4.88 -7.59
C ALA A 35 8.52 -4.32 -7.96
N PRO A 36 8.22 -4.11 -9.25
CA PRO A 36 6.91 -3.60 -9.64
C PRO A 36 5.80 -4.59 -9.26
N LEU A 37 4.72 -4.07 -8.67
CA LEU A 37 3.51 -4.82 -8.36
C LEU A 37 2.84 -5.31 -9.66
N LYS A 38 2.22 -6.48 -9.61
CA LYS A 38 1.65 -7.18 -10.77
C LYS A 38 0.13 -7.24 -10.71
N ASN A 39 -0.48 -7.36 -11.89
CA ASN A 39 -1.89 -7.71 -12.03
C ASN A 39 -2.02 -9.24 -11.93
N PRO A 40 -2.83 -9.80 -11.01
CA PRO A 40 -3.05 -11.24 -10.93
C PRO A 40 -3.97 -11.72 -12.08
N SER A 41 -3.93 -12.99 -12.44
CA SER A 41 -5.09 -13.66 -13.06
C SER A 41 -6.21 -13.83 -12.05
N TRP A 42 -7.43 -14.13 -12.52
CA TRP A 42 -8.55 -14.43 -11.63
C TRP A 42 -8.28 -15.63 -10.72
N GLU A 43 -7.55 -16.65 -11.19
CA GLU A 43 -7.19 -17.81 -10.38
C GLU A 43 -6.16 -17.47 -9.29
N GLU A 44 -5.13 -16.69 -9.63
CA GLU A 44 -4.16 -16.19 -8.66
C GLU A 44 -4.82 -15.31 -7.61
N LEU A 45 -5.73 -14.42 -8.02
CA LEU A 45 -6.48 -13.56 -7.10
C LEU A 45 -7.32 -14.40 -6.13
N LYS A 46 -8.08 -15.39 -6.61
CA LYS A 46 -8.83 -16.29 -5.73
C LYS A 46 -7.91 -17.06 -4.77
N THR A 47 -6.75 -17.51 -5.24
CA THR A 47 -5.78 -18.22 -4.40
C THR A 47 -5.22 -17.31 -3.32
N PHE A 48 -4.93 -16.05 -3.65
CA PHE A 48 -4.52 -15.03 -2.69
C PHE A 48 -5.62 -14.79 -1.65
N LEU A 49 -6.84 -14.48 -2.08
CA LEU A 49 -7.99 -14.22 -1.19
C LEU A 49 -8.26 -15.41 -0.26
N TYR A 50 -8.22 -16.64 -0.76
CA TYR A 50 -8.44 -17.84 0.06
C TYR A 50 -7.43 -18.01 1.21
N ASN A 51 -6.19 -17.53 1.02
CA ASN A 51 -5.13 -17.63 2.02
C ASN A 51 -5.02 -16.38 2.90
N ASP A 52 -5.56 -15.26 2.44
CA ASP A 52 -5.66 -14.03 3.20
C ASP A 52 -6.71 -14.20 4.32
N THR A 53 -6.41 -13.70 5.52
CA THR A 53 -7.30 -13.86 6.69
C THR A 53 -8.03 -12.58 7.05
N THR A 54 -7.99 -11.55 6.20
CA THR A 54 -8.65 -10.25 6.48
C THR A 54 -10.15 -10.45 6.67
N ASP A 55 -10.77 -11.32 5.89
CA ASP A 55 -12.19 -11.65 5.92
C ASP A 55 -12.64 -12.44 7.18
N GLN A 56 -11.67 -12.83 8.03
CA GLN A 56 -11.87 -13.48 9.32
C GLN A 56 -11.80 -12.50 10.49
N LEU A 57 -11.37 -11.26 10.25
CA LEU A 57 -11.33 -10.22 11.27
C LEU A 57 -12.76 -9.83 11.68
N GLU A 58 -12.92 -9.44 12.94
CA GLU A 58 -14.20 -9.01 13.48
C GLU A 58 -14.50 -7.57 13.06
N TYR A 59 -15.72 -7.32 12.60
CA TYR A 59 -16.21 -5.96 12.40
C TYR A 59 -16.54 -5.34 13.75
N VAL A 60 -15.76 -4.34 14.16
CA VAL A 60 -15.90 -3.67 15.46
C VAL A 60 -16.18 -2.20 15.24
N PHE A 61 -17.44 -1.79 15.25
CA PHE A 61 -17.78 -0.39 15.08
C PHE A 61 -17.44 0.44 16.34
N PRO A 62 -16.83 1.64 16.23
CA PRO A 62 -16.33 2.30 15.01
C PRO A 62 -14.82 2.09 14.76
N THR A 63 -14.18 1.13 15.41
CA THR A 63 -12.71 0.98 15.46
C THR A 63 -12.09 0.09 14.38
N PHE A 64 -12.86 -0.82 13.80
CA PHE A 64 -12.46 -1.70 12.70
C PHE A 64 -13.66 -1.91 11.78
N VAL A 65 -13.73 -1.10 10.73
CA VAL A 65 -14.87 -1.00 9.81
C VAL A 65 -14.44 -1.30 8.38
N CYS A 66 -15.34 -1.16 7.40
CA CYS A 66 -15.08 -1.47 5.98
C CYS A 66 -13.78 -0.85 5.44
N GLU A 67 -13.44 0.38 5.83
CA GLU A 67 -12.17 1.02 5.45
C GLU A 67 -10.95 0.27 5.97
N ASP A 68 -11.00 -0.25 7.21
CA ASP A 68 -9.92 -1.03 7.80
C ASP A 68 -9.74 -2.38 7.10
N PHE A 69 -10.83 -3.09 6.80
CA PHE A 69 -10.78 -4.32 5.99
C PHE A 69 -10.13 -4.04 4.62
N ALA A 70 -10.60 -3.01 3.90
CA ALA A 70 -10.08 -2.68 2.57
C ALA A 70 -8.60 -2.29 2.61
N ARG A 71 -8.17 -1.57 3.65
CA ARG A 71 -6.76 -1.22 3.87
C ARG A 71 -5.91 -2.44 4.17
N THR A 72 -6.33 -3.31 5.10
CA THR A 72 -5.59 -4.53 5.44
C THR A 72 -5.43 -5.45 4.22
N LEU A 73 -6.50 -5.64 3.44
CA LEU A 73 -6.40 -6.45 2.22
C LEU A 73 -5.46 -5.81 1.18
N GLN A 74 -5.46 -4.49 1.05
CA GLN A 74 -4.55 -3.78 0.15
C GLN A 74 -3.08 -3.93 0.56
N GLU A 75 -2.79 -3.85 1.86
CA GLU A 75 -1.45 -4.04 2.42
C GLU A 75 -0.96 -5.46 2.18
N ASN A 76 -1.76 -6.47 2.50
CA ASN A 76 -1.44 -7.88 2.25
C ASN A 76 -1.25 -8.17 0.75
N ALA A 77 -2.06 -7.55 -0.11
CA ALA A 77 -1.91 -7.66 -1.56
C ALA A 77 -0.58 -7.05 -2.02
N LYS A 78 -0.19 -5.89 -1.49
CA LYS A 78 1.11 -5.26 -1.78
C LYS A 78 2.27 -6.16 -1.36
N GLU A 79 2.21 -6.74 -0.16
CA GLU A 79 3.23 -7.67 0.36
C GLU A 79 3.33 -8.94 -0.50
N ALA A 80 2.21 -9.42 -1.03
CA ALA A 80 2.16 -10.53 -1.99
C ALA A 80 2.58 -10.13 -3.42
N GLY A 81 2.89 -8.86 -3.67
CA GLY A 81 3.34 -8.37 -4.97
C GLY A 81 2.22 -8.03 -5.96
N TRP A 82 0.99 -7.85 -5.49
CA TRP A 82 -0.19 -7.56 -6.30
C TRP A 82 -0.56 -6.08 -6.33
N ARG A 83 -1.04 -5.61 -7.48
CA ARG A 83 -1.69 -4.30 -7.63
C ARG A 83 -3.11 -4.40 -7.10
N CYS A 84 -3.38 -3.60 -6.07
CA CYS A 84 -4.69 -3.47 -5.45
C CYS A 84 -4.98 -1.99 -5.17
N ALA A 85 -6.16 -1.52 -5.55
CA ALA A 85 -6.65 -0.19 -5.18
C ALA A 85 -7.67 -0.31 -4.04
N SER A 86 -7.65 0.63 -3.10
CA SER A 86 -8.78 0.88 -2.20
C SER A 86 -9.79 1.78 -2.90
N VAL A 87 -11.07 1.46 -2.77
CA VAL A 87 -12.19 2.13 -3.45
C VAL A 87 -13.21 2.53 -2.41
N SER A 88 -13.53 3.83 -2.34
CA SER A 88 -14.67 4.33 -1.57
C SER A 88 -15.87 4.54 -2.49
N VAL A 89 -17.02 4.03 -2.06
CA VAL A 89 -18.31 4.19 -2.75
C VAL A 89 -19.31 4.83 -1.81
N LYS A 90 -20.21 5.63 -2.37
CA LYS A 90 -21.36 6.16 -1.64
C LYS A 90 -22.58 5.29 -1.92
N LEU A 91 -23.16 4.72 -0.87
CA LEU A 91 -24.35 3.89 -0.93
C LEU A 91 -25.55 4.70 -0.44
N GLU A 92 -26.64 4.69 -1.20
CA GLU A 92 -27.91 5.33 -0.83
C GLU A 92 -28.96 4.25 -0.53
N GLY A 93 -29.76 4.47 0.52
CA GLY A 93 -30.78 3.50 0.95
C GLY A 93 -30.23 2.22 1.58
N TYR A 94 -28.95 2.21 1.99
CA TYR A 94 -28.33 1.03 2.61
C TYR A 94 -28.95 0.77 4.00
N PRO A 95 -29.47 -0.45 4.26
CA PRO A 95 -30.03 -0.77 5.57
C PRO A 95 -28.93 -0.92 6.61
N ASP A 96 -29.13 -0.34 7.79
CA ASP A 96 -28.31 -0.64 8.95
C ASP A 96 -28.72 -1.99 9.56
N TRP A 97 -28.32 -3.08 8.90
CA TRP A 97 -28.69 -4.46 9.30
C TRP A 97 -28.28 -4.83 10.73
N TYR A 98 -27.37 -4.08 11.33
CA TYR A 98 -26.78 -4.36 12.64
C TYR A 98 -27.12 -3.31 13.70
N ASP A 99 -27.98 -2.34 13.37
CA ASP A 99 -28.43 -1.27 14.28
C ASP A 99 -27.26 -0.51 14.93
N TYR A 100 -26.22 -0.21 14.16
CA TYR A 100 -25.08 0.61 14.59
C TYR A 100 -25.37 2.12 14.60
N GLY A 101 -26.56 2.54 14.16
CA GLY A 101 -26.92 3.94 13.96
C GLY A 101 -26.35 4.54 12.68
N ILE A 102 -26.03 3.72 11.68
CA ILE A 102 -25.42 4.17 10.41
C ILE A 102 -26.51 4.79 9.51
N PRO A 103 -26.31 6.02 8.99
CA PRO A 103 -27.28 6.63 8.09
C PRO A 103 -27.49 5.80 6.82
N SER A 104 -28.72 5.78 6.30
CA SER A 104 -29.04 5.09 5.04
C SER A 104 -28.24 5.59 3.83
N ASN A 105 -27.69 6.79 3.91
CA ASN A 105 -26.68 7.29 2.98
C ASN A 105 -25.31 7.22 3.66
N THR A 106 -24.55 6.16 3.37
CA THR A 106 -23.25 5.90 3.99
C THR A 106 -22.17 5.71 2.94
N GLU A 107 -20.92 5.94 3.34
CA GLU A 107 -19.76 5.50 2.58
C GLU A 107 -19.50 4.01 2.89
N HIS A 108 -18.95 3.31 1.91
CA HIS A 108 -18.48 1.94 2.03
C HIS A 108 -17.15 1.79 1.29
N ALA A 109 -16.28 0.91 1.77
CA ALA A 109 -14.97 0.70 1.18
C ALA A 109 -14.81 -0.75 0.70
N CYS A 110 -14.19 -0.92 -0.45
CA CYS A 110 -13.83 -2.23 -1.01
C CYS A 110 -12.50 -2.11 -1.79
N ASN A 111 -12.08 -3.18 -2.45
CA ASN A 111 -10.84 -3.22 -3.22
C ASN A 111 -11.10 -3.43 -4.70
N ALA A 112 -10.20 -2.93 -5.55
CA ALA A 112 -10.22 -3.22 -6.98
C ALA A 112 -8.91 -3.86 -7.44
N PHE A 113 -9.03 -4.91 -8.23
CA PHE A 113 -7.93 -5.64 -8.85
C PHE A 113 -8.12 -5.63 -10.37
N GLU A 114 -7.14 -5.14 -11.11
CA GLU A 114 -7.10 -5.35 -12.55
C GLU A 114 -6.59 -6.77 -12.80
N THR A 115 -7.45 -7.66 -13.28
CA THR A 115 -7.06 -9.04 -13.59
C THR A 115 -6.60 -9.18 -15.04
N THR A 116 -5.68 -10.09 -15.29
CA THR A 116 -5.14 -10.31 -16.65
C THR A 116 -6.13 -10.97 -17.61
N ASP A 117 -7.19 -11.60 -17.11
CA ASP A 117 -8.11 -12.45 -17.86
C ASP A 117 -9.61 -12.10 -17.67
N LYS A 118 -9.98 -11.26 -16.69
CA LYS A 118 -11.35 -10.77 -16.48
C LYS A 118 -11.49 -9.24 -16.47
N GLY A 119 -10.38 -8.51 -16.63
CA GLY A 119 -10.34 -7.06 -16.45
C GLY A 119 -10.51 -6.64 -14.99
N LEU A 120 -10.99 -5.43 -14.76
CA LEU A 120 -11.20 -4.88 -13.43
C LEU A 120 -12.31 -5.61 -12.67
N VAL A 121 -11.99 -6.11 -11.47
CA VAL A 121 -12.94 -6.72 -10.53
C VAL A 121 -12.90 -6.01 -9.20
N TYR A 122 -14.04 -5.99 -8.50
CA TYR A 122 -14.16 -5.37 -7.18
C TYR A 122 -14.43 -6.43 -6.12
N ILE A 123 -13.65 -6.40 -5.04
CA ILE A 123 -13.65 -7.36 -3.95
C ILE A 123 -14.04 -6.66 -2.67
N ASP A 124 -15.08 -7.16 -2.01
CA ASP A 124 -15.45 -6.74 -0.65
C ASP A 124 -15.19 -7.90 0.31
N CYS A 125 -14.23 -7.71 1.21
CA CYS A 125 -13.87 -8.68 2.25
C CYS A 125 -14.49 -8.33 3.62
N THR A 126 -15.36 -7.32 3.68
CA THR A 126 -15.97 -6.88 4.95
C THR A 126 -16.82 -7.99 5.53
N ARG A 127 -16.41 -8.48 6.70
CA ARG A 127 -17.13 -9.55 7.39
C ARG A 127 -18.44 -9.02 8.00
N PRO A 128 -19.58 -9.72 7.79
CA PRO A 128 -20.81 -9.40 8.52
C PRO A 128 -20.63 -9.65 10.02
N ALA A 129 -21.13 -8.75 10.86
CA ALA A 129 -21.10 -8.88 12.33
C ALA A 129 -22.13 -9.92 12.88
N LEU A 130 -22.34 -11.02 12.15
CA LEU A 130 -23.27 -12.08 12.53
C LEU A 130 -22.56 -13.19 13.28
N SER A 131 -23.02 -13.46 14.51
CA SER A 131 -22.60 -14.65 15.26
C SER A 131 -22.93 -15.91 14.46
N GLY A 132 -21.91 -16.74 14.19
CA GLY A 132 -22.07 -18.01 13.50
C GLY A 132 -21.89 -17.98 11.97
N PHE A 133 -21.41 -16.87 11.39
CA PHE A 133 -20.98 -16.88 9.99
C PHE A 133 -19.80 -17.86 9.81
N SER A 134 -20.03 -18.95 9.10
CA SER A 134 -19.00 -19.92 8.71
C SER A 134 -18.73 -19.80 7.21
N GLY A 135 -17.47 -19.62 6.84
CA GLY A 135 -17.04 -19.48 5.45
C GLY A 135 -16.32 -18.15 5.18
N SER A 136 -15.95 -17.94 3.93
CA SER A 136 -15.25 -16.74 3.49
C SER A 136 -16.22 -15.57 3.31
N ALA A 137 -15.85 -14.43 3.88
CA ALA A 137 -16.52 -13.16 3.67
C ALA A 137 -16.06 -12.46 2.39
N ASP A 138 -15.08 -12.95 1.64
CA ASP A 138 -14.75 -12.40 0.32
C ASP A 138 -15.91 -12.50 -0.68
N LYS A 139 -16.29 -11.35 -1.23
CA LYS A 139 -17.37 -11.19 -2.21
C LYS A 139 -16.85 -10.49 -3.44
N LEU A 140 -17.31 -10.94 -4.61
CA LEU A 140 -17.28 -10.15 -5.82
C LEU A 140 -18.46 -9.18 -5.77
N VAL A 141 -18.21 -7.89 -5.97
CA VAL A 141 -19.25 -6.86 -5.97
C VAL A 141 -19.32 -6.15 -7.32
N ASN A 142 -20.53 -5.77 -7.74
CA ASN A 142 -20.70 -4.91 -8.90
C ASN A 142 -20.63 -3.44 -8.46
N VAL A 143 -19.62 -2.71 -8.93
CA VAL A 143 -19.47 -1.28 -8.65
C VAL A 143 -19.73 -0.49 -9.93
N GLU A 144 -20.94 0.05 -10.05
CA GLU A 144 -21.37 0.86 -11.18
C GLU A 144 -22.32 1.96 -10.71
N ILE A 145 -22.13 3.20 -11.19
CA ILE A 145 -22.96 4.34 -10.79
C ILE A 145 -24.42 4.11 -11.18
N GLY A 146 -25.32 4.26 -10.20
CA GLY A 146 -26.76 4.08 -10.39
C GLY A 146 -27.21 2.61 -10.40
N LYS A 147 -26.33 1.66 -10.09
CA LYS A 147 -26.69 0.25 -9.85
C LYS A 147 -26.65 -0.09 -8.37
N GLU A 148 -27.34 -1.17 -8.01
CA GLU A 148 -27.27 -1.74 -6.67
C GLU A 148 -25.91 -2.38 -6.40
N TYR A 149 -25.43 -2.23 -5.17
CA TYR A 149 -24.22 -2.89 -4.68
C TYR A 149 -24.55 -4.33 -4.29
N ILE A 150 -24.43 -5.25 -5.25
CA ILE A 150 -24.78 -6.67 -5.07
C ILE A 150 -23.50 -7.47 -4.84
N ALA A 151 -23.38 -8.07 -3.65
CA ALA A 151 -22.26 -8.91 -3.25
C ALA A 151 -22.54 -10.40 -3.52
N THR A 152 -21.61 -11.08 -4.19
CA THR A 152 -21.70 -12.51 -4.53
C THR A 152 -20.50 -13.27 -3.96
N SER A 153 -20.74 -14.36 -3.23
CA SER A 153 -19.68 -15.22 -2.68
C SER A 153 -18.73 -15.74 -3.77
N ILE A 154 -17.43 -15.52 -3.56
CA ILE A 154 -16.38 -16.07 -4.43
C ILE A 154 -16.19 -17.56 -4.16
N PHE A 155 -16.30 -17.95 -2.89
CA PHE A 155 -16.15 -19.33 -2.44
C PHE A 155 -17.50 -19.91 -2.01
N PRO A 156 -17.72 -21.22 -2.22
CA PRO A 156 -18.92 -21.88 -1.72
C PRO A 156 -18.99 -21.78 -0.19
N MET A 157 -20.20 -21.67 0.36
CA MET A 157 -20.38 -21.79 1.81
C MET A 157 -20.08 -23.24 2.20
N SER A 158 -19.16 -23.41 3.17
CA SER A 158 -18.78 -24.70 3.75
C SER A 158 -19.87 -25.26 4.66
#